data_AF-A0A7W7Q3G2-F1
#
_entry.id   AF-A0A7W7Q3G2-F1
#
_cell.length_a   1.000
_cell.length_b   1.000
_cell.length_c   1.000
_cell.angle_alpha   90.00
_cell.angle_beta   90.00
_cell.angle_gamma   90.00
#
_symmetry.space_group_name_H-M   'P 1'
#
loop_
_entity.id
_entity.type
_entity.pdbx_description
1 polymer ?
#
loop_
_entity_poly.entity_id
_entity_poly.type
_entity_poly.pdbx_seq_one_letter_code
_entity_poly.pdbx_strand_id
1 'polypeptide(L)'
;MELWDNPYEFRPERFLGRQVDPFELVPQGAGDPHTNHRCPGEPSTVAILRTLAIRLSRLDYRVPDQDLTISLRRVPARVRSGFVLVPNHS
;
A
#
# COMPACT_ATOMS: atom_id res chain seq x y z
N MET A 1 -6.04 8.86 -22.29
CA MET A 1 -4.94 7.90 -22.08
C MET A 1 -5.26 7.16 -20.80
N GLU A 2 -5.46 5.86 -20.89
CA GLU A 2 -5.70 5.00 -19.73
C GLU A 2 -4.37 4.37 -19.34
N LEU A 3 -3.83 4.75 -18.18
CA LEU A 3 -2.49 4.34 -17.72
C LEU A 3 -2.50 2.94 -17.10
N TRP A 4 -3.62 2.55 -16.49
CA TRP A 4 -3.77 1.32 -15.73
C TRP A 4 -5.02 0.58 -16.18
N ASP A 5 -4.86 -0.67 -16.61
CA ASP A 5 -5.99 -1.59 -16.79
C ASP A 5 -6.66 -1.84 -15.42
N ASN A 6 -8.00 -1.76 -15.38
CA ASN A 6 -8.81 -1.96 -14.18
C ASN A 6 -8.25 -1.24 -12.92
N PRO A 7 -8.25 0.10 -12.89
CA PRO A 7 -7.54 0.88 -11.87
C PRO A 7 -8.16 0.80 -10.46
N TYR A 8 -9.40 0.33 -10.35
CA TYR A 8 -10.11 0.17 -9.07
C TYR A 8 -9.97 -1.23 -8.47
N GLU A 9 -9.21 -2.13 -9.12
CA GLU A 9 -8.94 -3.47 -8.62
C GLU A 9 -7.56 -3.56 -7.97
N PHE A 10 -7.50 -4.11 -6.75
CA PHE A 10 -6.23 -4.50 -6.13
C PHE A 10 -5.67 -5.74 -6.82
N ARG A 11 -4.81 -5.54 -7.82
CA ARG A 11 -4.16 -6.60 -8.62
C ARG A 11 -2.63 -6.44 -8.62
N PRO A 12 -1.92 -7.03 -7.64
CA PRO A 12 -0.46 -6.92 -7.52
C PRO A 12 0.31 -7.45 -8.74
N GLU A 13 -0.28 -8.39 -9.49
CA GLU A 13 0.32 -9.06 -10.64
C GLU A 13 0.68 -8.07 -11.76
N ARG A 14 0.03 -6.90 -11.81
CA ARG A 14 0.32 -5.83 -12.79
C ARG A 14 1.76 -5.30 -12.73
N PHE A 15 2.48 -5.58 -11.64
CA PHE A 15 3.86 -5.17 -11.43
C PHE A 15 4.89 -6.29 -11.72
N LEU A 16 4.45 -7.51 -12.06
CA LEU A 16 5.36 -8.62 -12.32
C LEU A 16 5.98 -8.54 -13.72
N GLY A 17 7.25 -8.89 -13.84
CA GLY A 17 7.94 -9.04 -15.13
C GLY A 17 8.21 -7.73 -15.88
N ARG A 18 8.02 -6.56 -15.26
CA ARG A 18 8.27 -5.25 -15.88
C ARG A 18 8.89 -4.25 -14.92
N GLN A 19 9.58 -3.26 -15.49
CA GLN A 19 9.94 -2.04 -14.76
C GLN A 19 8.76 -1.06 -14.83
N VAL A 20 8.57 -0.29 -13.75
CA VAL A 20 7.56 0.76 -13.66
C VAL A 20 8.22 2.09 -13.99
N ASP A 21 7.64 2.86 -14.90
CA ASP A 21 8.19 4.16 -15.28
C ASP A 21 8.13 5.16 -14.08
N PRO A 22 9.13 6.04 -13.89
CA PRO A 22 9.14 7.03 -12.80
C PRO A 22 7.95 8.00 -12.77
N PHE A 23 7.14 8.06 -13.82
CA PHE A 23 5.91 8.87 -13.92
C PHE A 23 4.63 8.02 -13.94
N GLU A 24 4.73 6.69 -13.88
CA GLU A 24 3.60 5.77 -13.94
C GLU A 24 3.02 5.49 -12.53
N LEU A 25 3.86 5.23 -11.53
CA LEU A 25 3.47 4.98 -10.13
C LEU A 25 4.02 6.10 -9.22
N VAL A 26 3.17 7.08 -8.92
CA VAL A 26 3.60 8.34 -8.26
C VAL A 26 2.98 8.61 -6.87
N PRO A 27 2.72 7.61 -6.00
CA PRO A 27 2.11 7.86 -4.69
C PRO A 27 3.02 8.67 -3.75
N GLN A 28 4.31 8.82 -4.09
CA GLN A 28 5.31 9.53 -3.31
C GLN A 28 6.11 10.54 -4.16
N GLY A 29 5.48 11.05 -5.23
CA GLY A 29 6.13 11.92 -6.22
C GLY A 29 6.67 11.14 -7.43
N ALA A 30 7.15 11.88 -8.43
CA ALA A 30 7.54 11.35 -9.74
C ALA A 30 8.96 11.80 -10.13
N GLY A 31 9.56 11.11 -11.10
CA GLY A 31 10.86 11.48 -11.69
C GLY A 31 12.08 11.04 -10.86
N ASP A 32 13.21 11.70 -11.09
CA ASP A 32 14.50 11.37 -10.46
C ASP A 32 14.62 12.05 -9.08
N PRO A 33 14.83 11.29 -7.98
CA PRO A 33 14.99 11.86 -6.64
C PRO A 33 16.25 12.72 -6.44
N HIS A 34 17.25 12.64 -7.32
CA HIS A 34 18.46 13.46 -7.23
C HIS A 34 18.30 14.87 -7.83
N THR A 35 17.35 15.02 -8.75
CA THR A 35 17.15 16.26 -9.51
C THR A 35 15.77 16.89 -9.29
N ASN A 36 14.82 16.16 -8.69
CA ASN A 36 13.45 16.62 -8.41
C ASN A 36 13.04 16.40 -6.94
N HIS A 37 11.84 16.85 -6.57
CA HIS A 37 11.25 16.68 -5.23
C HIS A 37 10.55 15.32 -5.01
N ARG A 38 10.98 14.25 -5.70
CA ARG A 38 10.48 12.90 -5.40
C ARG A 38 10.86 12.54 -3.97
N CYS A 39 9.95 11.91 -3.23
CA CYS A 39 10.16 11.62 -1.83
C CYS A 39 11.41 10.74 -1.63
N PRO A 40 12.42 11.20 -0.85
CA PRO A 40 13.60 10.38 -0.57
C PRO A 40 13.28 9.17 0.33
N GLY A 41 12.08 9.14 0.94
CA GLY A 41 11.62 8.06 1.81
C GLY A 41 10.94 6.89 1.08
N GLU A 42 10.82 6.92 -0.24
CA GLU A 42 10.16 5.84 -1.00
C GLU A 42 10.84 4.47 -0.81
N PRO A 43 12.18 4.33 -0.92
CA PRO A 43 12.85 3.05 -0.68
C PRO A 43 12.57 2.48 0.72
N SER A 44 12.59 3.35 1.74
CA SER A 44 12.29 2.98 3.12
C SER A 44 10.83 2.53 3.29
N THR A 45 9.88 3.24 2.66
CA THR A 45 8.45 2.90 2.68
C THR A 45 8.23 1.50 2.11
N VAL A 46 8.81 1.20 0.94
CA VAL A 46 8.70 -0.11 0.29
C VAL A 46 9.35 -1.20 1.15
N ALA A 47 10.52 -0.96 1.73
CA ALA A 47 11.21 -1.93 2.58
C ALA A 47 10.41 -2.28 3.84
N ILE A 48 9.81 -1.28 4.51
CA ILE A 48 8.95 -1.47 5.68
C ILE A 48 7.70 -2.28 5.29
N LEU A 49 6.99 -1.88 4.24
CA LEU A 49 5.79 -2.57 3.78
C LEU A 49 6.07 -4.04 3.41
N ARG A 50 7.16 -4.29 2.67
CA ARG A 50 7.58 -5.66 2.32
C ARG A 50 7.84 -6.51 3.55
N THR A 51 8.57 -5.95 4.52
CA THR A 51 8.91 -6.67 5.76
C THR A 51 7.65 -6.97 6.57
N LEU A 52 6.76 -5.99 6.74
CA LEU A 52 5.51 -6.16 7.47
C LEU A 52 4.58 -7.17 6.79
N ALA A 53 4.44 -7.14 5.46
CA ALA A 53 3.61 -8.08 4.72
C ALA A 53 4.04 -9.53 4.94
N ILE A 54 5.36 -9.81 4.91
CA ILE A 54 5.91 -11.16 5.18
C ILE A 54 5.71 -11.56 6.65
N ARG A 55 5.80 -10.62 7.59
CA ARG A 55 5.59 -10.90 9.02
C ARG A 55 4.12 -11.20 9.32
N LEU A 56 3.22 -10.37 8.80
CA LEU A 56 1.77 -10.52 8.98
C LEU A 56 1.26 -11.82 8.34
N SER A 57 1.77 -12.22 7.17
CA SER A 57 1.34 -13.49 6.53
C SER A 57 1.68 -14.75 7.32
N ARG A 58 2.53 -14.64 8.34
CA ARG A 58 2.96 -15.73 9.23
C ARG A 58 2.47 -15.55 10.66
N LEU A 59 1.81 -14.43 10.97
CA LEU A 59 1.34 -14.12 12.31
C LEU A 59 0.01 -14.83 12.56
N ASP A 60 -0.14 -15.41 13.73
CA ASP A 60 -1.40 -16.03 14.15
C ASP A 60 -2.32 -14.99 14.81
N TYR A 61 -3.37 -14.60 14.10
CA TYR A 61 -4.36 -13.61 14.56
C TYR A 61 -5.73 -13.86 13.93
N ARG A 62 -6.77 -13.31 14.55
CA ARG A 62 -8.11 -13.14 13.93
C ARG A 62 -8.45 -11.67 13.75
N VAL A 63 -9.30 -11.43 12.76
CA VAL A 63 -9.92 -10.14 12.48
C VAL A 63 -11.37 -10.24 13.00
N PRO A 64 -11.73 -9.61 14.12
CA PRO A 64 -13.12 -9.60 14.58
C PRO A 64 -14.00 -8.77 13.65
N ASP A 65 -15.32 -8.96 13.73
CA ASP A 65 -16.30 -8.13 13.04
C ASP A 65 -16.08 -6.65 13.37
N GLN A 66 -15.93 -5.84 12.32
CA GLN A 66 -15.62 -4.41 12.44
C GLN A 66 -15.96 -3.66 11.14
N ASP A 67 -16.10 -2.34 11.22
CA ASP A 67 -16.27 -1.51 10.04
C ASP A 67 -14.94 -1.30 9.30
N LEU A 68 -14.78 -2.04 8.20
CA LEU A 68 -13.61 -2.00 7.32
C LEU A 68 -13.72 -0.96 6.19
N THR A 69 -14.78 -0.15 6.15
CA THR A 69 -14.97 0.86 5.09
C THR A 69 -13.87 1.92 5.13
N ILE A 70 -13.50 2.42 3.93
CA ILE A 70 -12.53 3.49 3.75
C ILE A 70 -13.27 4.70 3.15
N SER A 71 -13.30 5.81 3.89
CA SER A 71 -13.86 7.06 3.37
C SER A 71 -12.79 7.86 2.62
N LEU A 72 -13.03 8.11 1.33
CA LEU A 72 -12.20 9.00 0.51
C LEU A 72 -12.39 10.50 0.86
N ARG A 73 -13.35 10.82 1.73
CA ARG A 73 -13.60 12.21 2.21
C ARG A 73 -12.76 12.58 3.44
N ARG A 74 -12.00 11.63 3.99
CA ARG A 74 -11.10 11.83 5.14
C ARG A 74 -9.65 11.92 4.65
N VAL A 75 -8.88 12.89 5.14
CA VAL A 75 -7.45 13.01 4.84
C VAL A 75 -6.62 12.97 6.13
N PRO A 76 -5.64 12.03 6.27
CA PRO A 76 -5.39 10.90 5.37
C PRO A 76 -6.55 9.89 5.40
N ALA A 77 -6.78 9.13 4.31
CA ALA A 77 -7.78 8.07 4.33
C ALA A 77 -7.38 6.96 5.31
N ARG A 78 -8.34 6.40 6.05
CA ARG A 78 -8.11 5.29 7.00
C ARG A 78 -9.33 4.36 7.01
N VAL A 79 -9.08 3.09 7.32
CA VAL A 79 -10.12 2.12 7.70
C VAL A 79 -10.86 2.67 8.91
N ARG A 80 -12.20 2.66 8.91
CA ARG A 80 -13.00 3.30 9.97
C ARG A 80 -12.66 2.76 11.36
N SER A 81 -12.53 1.43 11.50
CA SER A 81 -12.17 0.80 12.77
C SER A 81 -10.69 0.96 13.16
N GLY A 82 -9.83 1.39 12.22
CA GLY A 82 -8.38 1.34 12.38
C GLY A 82 -7.74 -0.03 12.12
N PHE A 83 -8.50 -1.02 11.64
CA PHE A 83 -8.08 -2.40 11.39
C PHE A 83 -7.60 -3.12 12.67
N VAL A 84 -8.56 -3.50 13.50
CA VAL A 84 -8.30 -4.21 14.77
C VAL A 84 -7.91 -5.65 14.49
N LEU A 85 -6.81 -6.08 15.11
CA LEU A 85 -6.35 -7.47 15.16
C LEU A 85 -6.41 -7.95 16.60
N VAL A 86 -6.80 -9.21 16.82
CA VAL A 86 -6.72 -9.85 18.14
C VAL A 86 -6.00 -11.19 18.04
N PRO A 87 -5.25 -11.62 19.07
CA PRO A 87 -4.60 -12.93 19.10
C PRO A 87 -5.63 -14.05 18.89
N ASN A 88 -5.21 -15.14 18.24
CA ASN A 88 -6.09 -16.27 18.02
C ASN A 88 -6.44 -17.02 19.31
N HIS A 89 -5.56 -17.09 20.32
CA HIS A 89 -5.83 -17.33 21.77
C HIS A 89 -4.52 -17.17 22.57
N SER A 90 -4.60 -16.98 23.90
CA SER A 90 -3.52 -17.31 24.86
C SER A 90 -3.70 -18.74 25.35
#